data_AF-A0A6G8CG90-F1
#
_entry.id   AF-A0A6G8CG90-F1
#
_cell.length_a   1.000
_cell.length_b   1.000
_cell.length_c   1.000
_cell.angle_alpha   90.00
_cell.angle_beta   90.00
_cell.angle_gamma   90.00
#
_symmetry.space_group_name_H-M   'P 1'
#
loop_
_entity.id
_entity.type
_entity.pdbx_description
1 polymer ?
#
loop_
_entity_poly.entity_id
_entity_poly.type
_entity_poly.pdbx_seq_one_letter_code
_entity_poly.pdbx_strand_id
1 'polypeptide(L)'
;MRLSLLILLLVLGSCESDYRVCPATHTNPTNLLYNDVVIELIERRFYLSYLPDENVKEIERYFSGVNLLEPTRADSIWIGKQRVRFQRQLFQDTAQFQTFYLNTVWQGNPKLADLPGQFTAFRAGSRIATMLTTFAPHLEQAALDSLNGIQTRMQAAEFQLCTSKLLPARPRPYTRPLNIGGGVLTLSNVVFNKSQDQALLSYGWLCGPKCGFGEVLWVEKIQGRWRIKQAEGTWIS
;
A
#
# COMPACT_ATOMS: atom_id res chain seq x y z
N MET A 1 41.53 -15.44 -28.71
CA MET A 1 40.39 -14.53 -29.00
C MET A 1 39.00 -15.20 -28.98
N ARG A 2 38.78 -16.30 -28.23
CA ARG A 2 37.43 -16.92 -28.10
C ARG A 2 36.92 -17.05 -26.66
N LEU A 3 37.75 -16.72 -25.66
CA LEU A 3 37.39 -16.82 -24.25
C LEU A 3 36.72 -15.56 -23.70
N SER A 4 36.86 -14.42 -24.38
CA SER A 4 36.34 -13.11 -23.92
C SER A 4 34.85 -12.89 -24.22
N LEU A 5 34.21 -13.75 -25.02
CA LEU A 5 32.78 -13.62 -25.35
C LEU A 5 31.85 -14.39 -24.40
N LEU A 6 32.36 -15.35 -23.63
CA LEU A 6 31.56 -16.17 -22.71
C LEU A 6 31.30 -15.49 -21.36
N ILE A 7 32.15 -14.53 -20.96
CA ILE A 7 31.97 -13.76 -19.71
C ILE A 7 30.94 -12.62 -19.90
N LEU A 8 30.73 -12.14 -21.13
CA LEU A 8 29.73 -11.10 -21.40
C LEU A 8 28.27 -11.62 -21.42
N LEU A 9 28.07 -12.94 -21.60
CA LEU A 9 26.75 -13.57 -21.63
C LEU A 9 26.27 -14.04 -20.24
N LEU A 10 27.14 -14.08 -19.24
CA LEU A 10 26.79 -14.49 -17.86
C LEU A 10 26.31 -13.34 -16.97
N VAL A 11 26.39 -12.09 -17.43
CA VAL A 11 25.95 -10.90 -16.65
C VAL A 11 24.51 -10.47 -16.99
N LEU A 12 23.90 -11.03 -18.05
CA LEU A 12 22.52 -10.68 -18.47
C LEU A 12 21.43 -11.57 -17.85
N GLY A 13 21.82 -12.49 -16.96
CA GLY A 13 20.92 -13.40 -16.27
C GLY A 13 20.80 -13.11 -14.78
N SER A 14 20.77 -11.84 -14.35
CA SER A 14 20.24 -11.58 -13.01
C SER A 14 18.77 -11.95 -13.06
N CYS A 15 18.42 -13.11 -12.46
CA CYS A 15 17.04 -13.44 -12.15
C CYS A 15 16.46 -12.25 -11.39
N GLU A 16 15.74 -11.42 -12.13
CA GLU A 16 15.15 -10.20 -11.62
C GLU A 16 13.90 -10.68 -10.84
N SER A 17 14.12 -11.09 -9.60
CA SER A 17 13.13 -11.72 -8.73
C SER A 17 12.16 -10.70 -8.11
N ASP A 18 12.35 -9.42 -8.42
CA ASP A 18 11.65 -8.33 -7.79
C ASP A 18 10.63 -7.67 -8.72
N TYR A 19 9.72 -6.93 -8.08
CA TYR A 19 8.75 -6.08 -8.75
C TYR A 19 9.45 -5.04 -9.62
N ARG A 20 8.89 -4.75 -10.80
CA ARG A 20 9.31 -3.59 -11.57
C ARG A 20 9.03 -2.32 -10.78
N VAL A 21 10.05 -1.49 -10.67
CA VAL A 21 9.98 -0.24 -9.93
C VAL A 21 9.22 0.78 -10.77
N CYS A 22 8.09 1.27 -10.26
CA CYS A 22 7.41 2.41 -10.87
C CYS A 22 8.21 3.69 -10.56
N PRO A 23 8.62 4.46 -11.58
CA PRO A 23 9.31 5.73 -11.36
C PRO A 23 8.34 6.75 -10.77
N ALA A 24 8.86 7.59 -9.86
CA ALA A 24 8.14 8.72 -9.30
C ALA A 24 9.00 9.98 -9.46
N THR A 25 8.47 11.00 -10.13
CA THR A 25 9.20 12.25 -10.44
C THR A 25 8.90 13.39 -9.47
N HIS A 26 8.24 13.09 -8.35
CA HIS A 26 7.93 14.10 -7.33
C HIS A 26 9.19 14.65 -6.67
N THR A 27 9.28 15.98 -6.62
CA THR A 27 10.34 16.70 -5.90
C THR A 27 9.96 16.95 -4.43
N ASN A 28 8.67 17.03 -4.13
CA ASN A 28 8.19 17.16 -2.76
C ASN A 28 8.34 15.80 -2.02
N PRO A 29 9.04 15.76 -0.87
CA PRO A 29 9.33 14.50 -0.17
C PRO A 29 8.08 13.81 0.39
N THR A 30 7.05 14.56 0.78
CA THR A 30 5.78 14.00 1.24
C THR A 30 4.98 13.39 0.09
N ASN A 31 4.97 14.03 -1.08
CA ASN A 31 4.31 13.47 -2.26
C ASN A 31 5.01 12.21 -2.76
N LEU A 32 6.36 12.19 -2.72
CA LEU A 32 7.13 10.99 -3.03
C LEU A 32 6.79 9.84 -2.07
N LEU A 33 6.66 10.15 -0.77
CA LEU A 33 6.24 9.18 0.24
C LEU A 33 4.86 8.62 -0.06
N TYR A 34 3.85 9.47 -0.26
CA TYR A 34 2.50 9.00 -0.59
C TYR A 34 2.51 8.14 -1.85
N ASN A 35 3.21 8.56 -2.91
CA ASN A 35 3.25 7.81 -4.15
C ASN A 35 3.81 6.39 -3.95
N ASP A 36 4.97 6.29 -3.30
CA ASP A 36 5.63 5.02 -3.01
C ASP A 36 4.77 4.11 -2.13
N VAL A 37 4.17 4.68 -1.08
CA VAL A 37 3.29 3.94 -0.17
C VAL A 37 2.04 3.45 -0.88
N VAL A 38 1.39 4.26 -1.72
CA VAL A 38 0.19 3.84 -2.46
C VAL A 38 0.49 2.71 -3.43
N ILE A 39 1.61 2.79 -4.17
CA ILE A 39 2.06 1.68 -5.02
C ILE A 39 2.20 0.41 -4.18
N GLU A 40 2.91 0.49 -3.06
CA GLU A 40 3.16 -0.67 -2.22
C GLU A 40 1.87 -1.23 -1.59
N LEU A 41 0.95 -0.38 -1.14
CA LEU A 41 -0.36 -0.79 -0.63
C LEU A 41 -1.16 -1.56 -1.69
N ILE A 42 -1.27 -1.00 -2.89
CA ILE A 42 -2.03 -1.60 -4.00
C ILE A 42 -1.42 -2.94 -4.40
N GLU A 43 -0.10 -2.97 -4.65
CA GLU A 43 0.58 -4.15 -5.16
C GLU A 43 0.79 -5.24 -4.11
N ARG A 44 0.93 -4.84 -2.83
CA ARG A 44 1.36 -5.74 -1.75
C ARG A 44 0.28 -6.07 -0.73
N ARG A 45 -0.67 -5.17 -0.44
CA ARG A 45 -1.59 -5.31 0.70
C ARG A 45 -3.06 -5.43 0.33
N PHE A 46 -3.50 -4.96 -0.83
CA PHE A 46 -4.93 -5.01 -1.22
C PHE A 46 -5.34 -6.31 -1.90
N TYR A 47 -4.97 -7.47 -1.32
CA TYR A 47 -5.47 -8.82 -1.69
C TYR A 47 -5.60 -9.07 -3.20
N LEU A 48 -4.56 -8.79 -3.99
CA LEU A 48 -4.54 -9.00 -5.44
C LEU A 48 -5.54 -8.15 -6.24
N SER A 49 -6.24 -7.20 -5.62
CA SER A 49 -7.30 -6.39 -6.25
C SER A 49 -6.82 -5.60 -7.46
N TYR A 50 -5.52 -5.37 -7.60
CA TYR A 50 -4.94 -4.67 -8.74
C TYR A 50 -4.74 -5.57 -9.98
N LEU A 51 -4.84 -6.88 -9.82
CA LEU A 51 -4.64 -7.84 -10.91
C LEU A 51 -5.90 -8.01 -11.75
N PRO A 52 -5.77 -8.31 -13.06
CA PRO A 52 -6.87 -8.81 -13.87
C PRO A 52 -7.47 -10.12 -13.34
N ASP A 53 -8.76 -10.33 -13.61
CA ASP A 53 -9.53 -11.49 -13.13
C ASP A 53 -8.89 -12.83 -13.51
N GLU A 54 -8.30 -12.94 -14.70
CA GLU A 54 -7.63 -14.16 -15.16
C GLU A 54 -6.44 -14.54 -14.29
N ASN A 55 -5.69 -13.55 -13.80
CA ASN A 55 -4.53 -13.75 -12.94
C ASN A 55 -4.97 -14.13 -11.52
N VAL A 56 -6.05 -13.52 -11.04
CA VAL A 56 -6.67 -13.88 -9.74
C VAL A 56 -7.17 -15.33 -9.79
N LYS A 57 -7.89 -15.71 -10.85
CA LYS A 57 -8.39 -17.09 -11.04
C LYS A 57 -7.27 -18.12 -11.13
N GLU A 58 -6.09 -17.77 -11.66
CA GLU A 58 -4.94 -18.67 -11.65
C GLU A 58 -4.45 -18.96 -10.23
N ILE A 59 -4.38 -17.93 -9.38
CA ILE A 59 -4.02 -18.06 -7.98
C ILE A 59 -5.08 -18.88 -7.23
N GLU A 60 -6.35 -18.57 -7.42
CA GLU A 60 -7.46 -19.31 -6.81
C GLU A 60 -7.45 -20.80 -7.21
N ARG A 61 -7.15 -21.11 -8.48
CA ARG A 61 -7.05 -22.50 -8.96
C ARG A 61 -5.89 -23.26 -8.33
N TYR A 62 -4.76 -22.60 -8.08
CA TYR A 62 -3.67 -23.23 -7.33
C TYR A 62 -4.13 -23.59 -5.92
N PHE A 63 -4.79 -22.65 -5.26
CA PHE A 63 -5.20 -22.78 -3.87
C PHE A 63 -6.46 -23.62 -3.64
N SER A 64 -7.28 -23.87 -4.65
CA SER A 64 -8.41 -24.81 -4.55
C SER A 64 -7.95 -26.27 -4.36
N GLY A 65 -6.71 -26.58 -4.73
CA GLY A 65 -6.08 -27.88 -4.50
C GLY A 65 -5.23 -27.97 -3.22
N VAL A 66 -5.15 -26.90 -2.43
CA VAL A 66 -4.31 -26.80 -1.23
C VAL A 66 -5.18 -26.62 0.00
N ASN A 67 -4.76 -27.17 1.16
CA ASN A 67 -5.43 -26.86 2.42
C ASN A 67 -5.13 -25.41 2.82
N LEU A 68 -6.09 -24.51 2.59
CA LEU A 68 -5.93 -23.06 2.81
C LEU A 68 -5.75 -22.65 4.28
N LEU A 69 -6.04 -23.54 5.22
CA LEU A 69 -5.87 -23.26 6.65
C LEU A 69 -4.40 -23.24 7.06
N GLU A 70 -3.52 -23.91 6.31
CA GLU A 70 -2.09 -24.04 6.62
C GLU A 70 -1.23 -23.93 5.34
N PRO A 71 -1.10 -22.74 4.75
CA PRO A 71 -0.23 -22.55 3.59
C PRO A 71 1.22 -22.86 3.95
N THR A 72 1.88 -23.67 3.12
CA THR A 72 3.27 -24.07 3.33
C THR A 72 4.24 -22.95 2.94
N ARG A 73 5.52 -23.12 3.30
CA ARG A 73 6.60 -22.26 2.78
C ARG A 73 6.67 -22.29 1.26
N ALA A 74 6.42 -23.44 0.64
CA ALA A 74 6.44 -23.57 -0.81
C ALA A 74 5.31 -22.75 -1.46
N ASP A 75 4.11 -22.76 -0.87
CA ASP A 75 2.98 -21.96 -1.33
C ASP A 75 3.28 -20.46 -1.23
N SER A 76 3.90 -20.03 -0.12
CA SER A 76 4.34 -18.65 0.09
C SER A 76 5.37 -18.20 -0.96
N ILE A 77 6.32 -19.07 -1.33
CA ILE A 77 7.30 -18.80 -2.39
C ILE A 77 6.60 -18.75 -3.76
N TRP A 78 5.69 -19.68 -4.03
CA TRP A 78 4.96 -19.75 -5.29
C TRP A 78 4.12 -18.48 -5.51
N ILE A 79 3.30 -18.08 -4.52
CA ILE A 79 2.48 -16.87 -4.63
C ILE A 79 3.36 -15.63 -4.79
N GLY A 80 4.49 -15.56 -4.09
CA GLY A 80 5.47 -14.48 -4.26
C GLY A 80 5.95 -14.38 -5.71
N LYS A 81 6.34 -15.50 -6.33
CA LYS A 81 6.74 -15.56 -7.74
C LYS A 81 5.61 -15.15 -8.69
N GLN A 82 4.39 -15.62 -8.44
CA GLN A 82 3.24 -15.25 -9.29
C GLN A 82 2.93 -13.77 -9.23
N ARG A 83 2.96 -13.17 -8.04
CA ARG A 83 2.72 -11.73 -7.88
C ARG A 83 3.74 -10.89 -8.64
N VAL A 84 5.02 -11.26 -8.58
CA VAL A 84 6.08 -10.61 -9.37
C VAL A 84 5.83 -10.78 -10.87
N ARG A 85 5.51 -12.00 -11.33
CA ARG A 85 5.22 -12.28 -12.73
C ARG A 85 4.04 -11.46 -13.24
N PHE A 86 2.92 -11.48 -12.52
CA PHE A 86 1.71 -10.75 -12.89
C PHE A 86 1.90 -9.25 -12.84
N GLN A 87 2.64 -8.75 -11.84
CA GLN A 87 2.97 -7.33 -11.78
C GLN A 87 3.78 -6.88 -13.01
N ARG A 88 4.77 -7.68 -13.43
CA ARG A 88 5.58 -7.40 -14.62
C ARG A 88 4.78 -7.40 -15.91
N GLN A 89 3.84 -8.34 -16.03
CA GLN A 89 2.93 -8.41 -17.19
C GLN A 89 2.00 -7.19 -17.24
N LEU A 90 1.47 -6.78 -16.09
CA LEU A 90 0.59 -5.63 -15.98
C LEU A 90 1.33 -4.29 -16.10
N PHE A 91 2.63 -4.24 -15.81
CA PHE A 91 3.40 -3.00 -15.70
C PHE A 91 3.29 -2.14 -16.97
N GLN A 92 2.69 -0.95 -16.81
CA GLN A 92 2.39 0.03 -17.88
C GLN A 92 1.34 -0.43 -18.93
N ASP A 93 0.71 -1.59 -18.75
CA ASP A 93 -0.44 -2.00 -19.55
C ASP A 93 -1.73 -1.34 -19.05
N THR A 94 -1.90 -0.07 -19.42
CA THR A 94 -3.00 0.78 -18.94
C THR A 94 -4.40 0.28 -19.35
N ALA A 95 -4.49 -0.60 -20.35
CA ALA A 95 -5.76 -1.22 -20.78
C ALA A 95 -6.29 -2.20 -19.72
N GLN A 96 -5.38 -2.84 -18.98
CA GLN A 96 -5.67 -3.86 -17.96
C GLN A 96 -5.69 -3.29 -16.53
N PHE A 97 -5.42 -2.01 -16.35
CA PHE A 97 -5.38 -1.40 -15.02
C PHE A 97 -6.73 -1.41 -14.32
N GLN A 98 -6.74 -2.02 -13.13
CA GLN A 98 -7.82 -1.87 -12.17
C GLN A 98 -7.85 -0.44 -11.60
N THR A 99 -9.05 0.02 -11.23
CA THR A 99 -9.27 1.40 -10.77
C THR A 99 -9.56 1.45 -9.28
N PHE A 100 -8.68 2.10 -8.53
CA PHE A 100 -8.86 2.45 -7.13
C PHE A 100 -9.37 3.88 -7.00
N TYR A 101 -9.94 4.19 -5.84
CA TYR A 101 -10.45 5.53 -5.54
C TYR A 101 -9.72 6.12 -4.35
N LEU A 102 -9.33 7.39 -4.43
CA LEU A 102 -8.70 8.13 -3.33
C LEU A 102 -9.70 9.10 -2.71
N ASN A 103 -9.97 8.96 -1.42
CA ASN A 103 -10.72 9.94 -0.65
C ASN A 103 -9.78 11.00 -0.06
N THR A 104 -10.02 12.26 -0.42
CA THR A 104 -9.33 13.45 0.13
C THR A 104 -10.28 14.44 0.77
N VAL A 105 -11.58 14.13 0.86
CA VAL A 105 -12.63 15.11 1.20
C VAL A 105 -13.64 14.64 2.24
N TRP A 106 -14.00 13.35 2.29
CA TRP A 106 -15.06 12.90 3.19
C TRP A 106 -14.50 12.58 4.56
N GLN A 107 -14.95 13.35 5.56
CA GLN A 107 -14.62 13.16 6.97
C GLN A 107 -15.57 12.18 7.69
N GLY A 108 -16.55 11.61 6.99
CA GLY A 108 -17.46 10.60 7.53
C GLY A 108 -16.83 9.21 7.52
N ASN A 109 -17.35 8.34 6.65
CA ASN A 109 -16.77 7.04 6.30
C ASN A 109 -16.28 7.19 4.84
N PRO A 110 -15.04 6.84 4.46
CA PRO A 110 -14.12 5.86 5.05
C PRO A 110 -13.37 6.31 6.31
N LYS A 111 -13.37 5.45 7.32
CA LYS A 111 -12.49 5.53 8.48
C LYS A 111 -11.03 5.37 8.05
N LEU A 112 -10.15 6.20 8.60
CA LEU A 112 -8.69 5.95 8.62
C LEU A 112 -8.41 4.73 9.52
N ALA A 113 -7.40 4.77 10.39
CA ALA A 113 -7.13 3.68 11.33
C ALA A 113 -8.01 3.69 12.60
N ASP A 114 -9.17 4.37 12.63
CA ASP A 114 -10.09 4.45 13.79
C ASP A 114 -9.37 4.69 15.13
N LEU A 115 -8.37 5.58 15.13
CA LEU A 115 -7.57 5.88 16.31
C LEU A 115 -8.39 6.74 17.29
N PRO A 116 -8.12 6.65 18.60
CA PRO A 116 -8.76 7.53 19.56
C PRO A 116 -8.45 9.00 19.27
N GLY A 117 -9.34 9.89 19.71
CA GLY A 117 -9.13 11.35 19.59
C GLY A 117 -8.15 11.91 20.62
N GLN A 118 -7.75 11.13 21.63
CA GLN A 118 -6.84 11.55 22.70
C GLN A 118 -5.76 10.48 22.91
N PHE A 119 -4.50 10.91 23.01
CA PHE A 119 -3.36 10.00 23.18
C PHE A 119 -3.45 9.20 24.47
N THR A 120 -3.97 9.81 25.54
CA THR A 120 -4.18 9.17 26.84
C THR A 120 -5.20 8.03 26.80
N ALA A 121 -6.00 7.90 25.74
CA ALA A 121 -6.94 6.79 25.58
C ALA A 121 -6.26 5.50 25.09
N PHE A 122 -5.00 5.55 24.62
CA PHE A 122 -4.27 4.34 24.31
C PHE A 122 -3.95 3.56 25.58
N ARG A 123 -4.08 2.23 25.51
CA ARG A 123 -3.60 1.34 26.57
C ARG A 123 -2.07 1.50 26.72
N ALA A 124 -1.59 1.48 27.96
CA ALA A 124 -0.16 1.45 28.26
C ALA A 124 0.53 0.30 27.49
N GLY A 125 1.65 0.59 26.83
CA GLY A 125 2.36 -0.39 26.00
C GLY A 125 1.71 -0.70 24.65
N SER A 126 0.67 0.03 24.23
CA SER A 126 0.14 -0.03 22.86
C SER A 126 1.28 0.18 21.86
N ARG A 127 1.34 -0.65 20.81
CA ARG A 127 2.32 -0.51 19.73
C ARG A 127 2.20 0.85 19.04
N ILE A 128 0.98 1.31 18.80
CA ILE A 128 0.73 2.62 18.18
C ILE A 128 1.16 3.75 19.10
N ALA A 129 0.87 3.65 20.41
CA ALA A 129 1.35 4.66 21.36
C ALA A 129 2.88 4.72 21.40
N THR A 130 3.53 3.55 21.37
CA THR A 130 4.99 3.43 21.32
C THR A 130 5.56 4.06 20.04
N MET A 131 4.93 3.82 18.88
CA MET A 131 5.31 4.47 17.63
C MET A 131 5.19 5.99 17.74
N LEU A 132 4.08 6.52 18.24
CA LEU A 132 3.85 7.96 18.39
C LEU A 132 4.91 8.61 19.30
N THR A 133 5.20 8.03 20.47
CA THR A 133 6.25 8.51 21.38
C THR A 133 7.64 8.44 20.74
N THR A 134 7.91 7.43 19.91
CA THR A 134 9.20 7.28 19.20
C THR A 134 9.39 8.37 18.15
N PHE A 135 8.34 8.68 17.38
CA PHE A 135 8.42 9.61 16.26
C PHE A 135 8.32 11.08 16.68
N ALA A 136 7.52 11.35 17.71
CA ALA A 136 7.18 12.70 18.15
C ALA A 136 7.17 12.78 19.70
N PRO A 137 8.33 12.58 20.35
CA PRO A 137 8.41 12.65 21.81
C PRO A 137 7.95 14.03 22.29
N HIS A 138 7.08 14.05 23.30
CA HIS A 138 6.43 15.26 23.85
C HIS A 138 5.42 15.96 22.91
N LEU A 139 5.16 15.39 21.73
CA LEU A 139 4.21 15.89 20.75
C LEU A 139 3.26 14.77 20.30
N GLU A 140 3.03 13.77 21.15
CA GLU A 140 2.30 12.55 20.81
C GLU A 140 0.85 12.85 20.41
N GLN A 141 0.19 13.80 21.07
CA GLN A 141 -1.15 14.23 20.71
C GLN A 141 -1.18 14.88 19.32
N ALA A 142 -0.24 15.78 19.01
CA ALA A 142 -0.19 16.42 17.70
C ALA A 142 0.12 15.43 16.56
N ALA A 143 0.96 14.43 16.84
CA ALA A 143 1.19 13.32 15.93
C ALA A 143 -0.07 12.48 15.73
N LEU A 144 -0.79 12.15 16.80
CA LEU A 144 -2.08 11.45 16.72
C LEU A 144 -3.12 12.24 15.92
N ASP A 145 -3.24 13.54 16.16
CA ASP A 145 -4.16 14.43 15.42
C ASP A 145 -3.82 14.44 13.93
N SER A 146 -2.52 14.42 13.58
CA SER A 146 -2.06 14.29 12.19
C SER A 146 -2.47 12.95 11.58
N LEU A 147 -2.33 11.84 12.32
CA LEU A 147 -2.75 10.51 11.87
C LEU A 147 -4.28 10.35 11.78
N ASN A 148 -5.06 11.18 12.47
CA ASN A 148 -6.51 11.24 12.36
C ASN A 148 -7.01 12.21 11.28
N GLY A 149 -6.15 13.12 10.80
CA GLY A 149 -6.48 14.07 9.74
C GLY A 149 -6.26 13.47 8.36
N ILE A 150 -7.29 13.48 7.50
CA ILE A 150 -7.18 13.05 6.10
C ILE A 150 -6.23 13.99 5.34
N GLN A 151 -5.33 13.41 4.53
CA GLN A 151 -4.48 14.20 3.66
C GLN A 151 -5.28 14.77 2.48
N THR A 152 -5.08 16.05 2.23
CA THR A 152 -5.72 16.77 1.11
C THR A 152 -4.69 17.35 0.14
N ARG A 153 -3.40 17.08 0.39
CA ARG A 153 -2.27 17.71 -0.31
C ARG A 153 -2.00 17.10 -1.67
N MET A 154 -2.19 15.80 -1.80
CA MET A 154 -1.95 15.07 -3.04
C MET A 154 -3.26 14.49 -3.56
N GLN A 155 -3.68 14.98 -4.72
CA GLN A 155 -4.88 14.56 -5.43
C GLN A 155 -4.61 13.30 -6.24
N ALA A 156 -5.67 12.54 -6.55
CA ALA A 156 -5.56 11.25 -7.23
C ALA A 156 -4.78 11.31 -8.55
N ALA A 157 -4.98 12.38 -9.35
CA ALA A 157 -4.31 12.58 -10.64
C ALA A 157 -2.81 12.86 -10.52
N GLU A 158 -2.32 13.20 -9.32
CA GLU A 158 -0.89 13.44 -9.09
C GLU A 158 -0.13 12.14 -8.82
N PHE A 159 -0.82 11.04 -8.50
CA PHE A 159 -0.17 9.75 -8.30
C PHE A 159 0.31 9.14 -9.62
N GLN A 160 1.58 8.74 -9.64
CA GLN A 160 2.26 8.09 -10.75
C GLN A 160 2.31 6.59 -10.48
N LEU A 161 1.29 5.87 -10.97
CA LEU A 161 1.12 4.43 -10.78
C LEU A 161 1.36 3.67 -12.08
N CYS A 162 1.94 2.48 -11.98
CA CYS A 162 2.33 1.67 -13.14
C CYS A 162 1.54 0.36 -13.29
N THR A 163 0.59 0.09 -12.40
CA THR A 163 -0.17 -1.17 -12.35
C THR A 163 -1.65 -0.96 -12.08
N SER A 164 -2.07 0.29 -11.90
CA SER A 164 -3.44 0.63 -11.51
C SER A 164 -3.75 2.08 -11.86
N LYS A 165 -5.04 2.43 -11.88
CA LYS A 165 -5.52 3.80 -11.95
C LYS A 165 -5.96 4.25 -10.56
N LEU A 166 -5.74 5.52 -10.25
CA LEU A 166 -6.28 6.15 -9.06
C LEU A 166 -7.16 7.33 -9.49
N LEU A 167 -8.43 7.29 -9.10
CA LEU A 167 -9.39 8.35 -9.38
C LEU A 167 -9.85 9.00 -8.07
N PRO A 168 -10.27 10.28 -8.07
CA PRO A 168 -10.86 10.87 -6.89
C PRO A 168 -12.14 10.09 -6.55
N ALA A 169 -12.28 9.71 -5.29
CA ALA A 169 -13.52 9.19 -4.78
C ALA A 169 -14.57 10.31 -4.93
N ARG A 170 -15.76 9.99 -5.44
CA ARG A 170 -16.89 10.93 -5.53
C ARG A 170 -17.92 10.61 -4.46
N PRO A 171 -18.44 11.61 -3.71
CA PRO A 171 -19.39 11.32 -2.65
C PRO A 171 -20.59 10.71 -3.33
N ARG A 172 -20.78 9.40 -3.15
CA ARG A 172 -21.85 8.66 -3.81
C ARG A 172 -22.79 8.08 -2.79
N PRO A 173 -24.11 8.13 -3.06
CA PRO A 173 -25.06 7.28 -2.37
C PRO A 173 -24.71 5.82 -2.71
N TYR A 174 -24.77 4.97 -1.68
CA TYR A 174 -24.34 3.57 -1.56
C TYR A 174 -24.89 2.54 -2.59
N THR A 175 -25.27 2.93 -3.80
CA THR A 175 -26.15 2.11 -4.67
C THR A 175 -25.50 1.44 -5.87
N ARG A 176 -24.19 1.60 -6.11
CA ARG A 176 -23.50 0.77 -7.12
C ARG A 176 -22.44 -0.10 -6.45
N PRO A 177 -22.43 -1.42 -6.71
CA PRO A 177 -21.28 -2.23 -6.34
C PRO A 177 -20.07 -1.59 -6.98
N LEU A 178 -19.04 -1.32 -6.17
CA LEU A 178 -17.71 -1.09 -6.72
C LEU A 178 -17.45 -2.31 -7.60
N ASN A 179 -17.32 -2.09 -8.91
CA ASN A 179 -16.93 -3.18 -9.80
C ASN A 179 -15.72 -3.86 -9.16
N ILE A 180 -15.79 -5.19 -9.09
CA ILE A 180 -14.76 -6.07 -8.55
C ILE A 180 -13.42 -5.58 -9.11
N GLY A 181 -12.59 -4.91 -8.30
CA GLY A 181 -11.33 -4.35 -8.80
C GLY A 181 -10.77 -3.14 -8.07
N GLY A 182 -11.55 -2.36 -7.32
CA GLY A 182 -10.89 -1.31 -6.51
C GLY A 182 -11.72 -0.66 -5.43
N GLY A 183 -11.19 -0.74 -4.22
CA GLY A 183 -11.72 -0.07 -3.05
C GLY A 183 -11.39 1.43 -2.99
N VAL A 184 -11.97 2.08 -1.99
CA VAL A 184 -11.69 3.47 -1.62
C VAL A 184 -10.55 3.47 -0.60
N LEU A 185 -9.43 4.08 -0.96
CA LEU A 185 -8.30 4.37 -0.10
C LEU A 185 -8.42 5.76 0.50
N THR A 186 -8.16 5.87 1.80
CA THR A 186 -8.02 7.15 2.51
C THR A 186 -6.70 7.13 3.24
N LEU A 187 -5.93 8.21 3.12
CA LEU A 187 -4.62 8.37 3.75
C LEU A 187 -4.69 9.52 4.74
N SER A 188 -4.02 9.39 5.88
CA SER A 188 -3.85 10.50 6.82
C SER A 188 -2.72 11.43 6.39
N ASN A 189 -2.58 12.56 7.09
CA ASN A 189 -1.35 13.32 7.08
C ASN A 189 -0.18 12.47 7.60
N VAL A 190 1.03 12.86 7.21
CA VAL A 190 2.27 12.17 7.57
C VAL A 190 2.89 12.79 8.82
N VAL A 191 3.39 11.94 9.72
CA VAL A 191 4.25 12.32 10.85
C VAL A 191 5.66 11.82 10.57
N PHE A 192 6.58 12.72 10.25
CA PHE A 192 7.98 12.36 10.07
C PHE A 192 8.71 12.23 11.40
N ASN A 193 9.69 11.34 11.48
CA ASN A 193 10.69 11.41 12.54
C ASN A 193 11.61 12.63 12.34
N LYS A 194 12.45 12.92 13.34
CA LYS A 194 13.35 14.09 13.32
C LYS A 194 14.29 14.12 12.11
N SER A 195 14.80 12.96 11.67
CA SER A 195 15.70 12.83 10.50
C SER A 195 14.98 12.82 9.16
N GLN A 196 13.64 12.75 9.14
CA GLN A 196 12.81 12.64 7.94
C GLN A 196 13.16 11.47 7.02
N ASP A 197 13.75 10.41 7.58
CA ASP A 197 14.05 9.15 6.90
C ASP A 197 13.07 8.03 7.29
N GLN A 198 12.21 8.29 8.28
CA GLN A 198 11.09 7.45 8.64
C GLN A 198 9.83 8.30 8.80
N ALA A 199 8.67 7.70 8.60
CA ALA A 199 7.41 8.37 8.90
C ALA A 199 6.34 7.40 9.41
N LEU A 200 5.33 7.97 10.06
CA LEU A 200 4.05 7.33 10.32
C LEU A 200 3.00 7.93 9.38
N LEU A 201 2.12 7.08 8.87
CA LEU A 201 0.83 7.47 8.31
C LEU A 201 -0.21 6.44 8.70
N SER A 202 -1.47 6.83 8.76
CA SER A 202 -2.58 5.89 8.88
C SER A 202 -3.33 5.83 7.56
N TYR A 203 -3.99 4.72 7.30
CA TYR A 203 -4.86 4.59 6.15
C TYR A 203 -6.07 3.71 6.47
N GLY A 204 -7.10 3.88 5.66
CA GLY A 204 -8.23 2.96 5.59
C GLY A 204 -8.50 2.58 4.15
N TRP A 205 -8.84 1.32 3.94
CA TRP A 205 -9.25 0.78 2.64
C TRP A 205 -10.62 0.13 2.76
N LEU A 206 -11.58 0.60 1.96
CA LEU A 206 -12.93 0.04 1.87
C LEU A 206 -13.15 -0.61 0.51
N CYS A 207 -13.35 -1.92 0.49
CA CYS A 207 -13.73 -2.70 -0.69
C CYS A 207 -15.26 -2.86 -0.84
N GLY A 208 -16.04 -2.43 0.16
CA GLY A 208 -17.50 -2.46 0.14
C GLY A 208 -18.10 -2.05 1.50
N PRO A 209 -19.43 -2.06 1.66
CA PRO A 209 -20.09 -1.58 2.88
C PRO A 209 -19.72 -2.36 4.16
N LYS A 210 -19.31 -3.63 3.99
CA LYS A 210 -18.89 -4.54 5.07
C LYS A 210 -17.52 -5.17 4.76
N CYS A 211 -16.71 -4.48 3.96
CA CYS A 211 -15.43 -4.99 3.50
C CYS A 211 -14.42 -3.85 3.59
N GLY A 212 -13.42 -4.03 4.44
CA GLY A 212 -12.35 -3.08 4.58
C GLY A 212 -11.53 -3.30 5.83
N PHE A 213 -10.44 -2.55 5.93
CA PHE A 213 -9.58 -2.54 7.09
C PHE A 213 -8.82 -1.22 7.18
N GLY A 214 -8.28 -0.93 8.36
CA GLY A 214 -7.45 0.23 8.62
C GLY A 214 -6.19 -0.14 9.40
N GLU A 215 -5.10 0.55 9.09
CA GLU A 215 -3.79 0.30 9.69
C GLU A 215 -3.04 1.61 9.94
N VAL A 216 -2.13 1.59 10.93
CA VAL A 216 -1.05 2.57 11.06
C VAL A 216 0.22 1.97 10.46
N LEU A 217 0.84 2.69 9.53
CA LEU A 217 2.06 2.31 8.86
C LEU A 217 3.25 3.01 9.48
N TRP A 218 4.30 2.25 9.76
CA TRP A 218 5.67 2.76 9.86
C TRP A 218 6.34 2.54 8.51
N VAL A 219 6.73 3.64 7.88
CA VAL A 219 7.48 3.64 6.62
C VAL A 219 8.90 4.16 6.82
N GLU A 220 9.84 3.62 6.05
CA GLU A 220 11.24 4.05 6.08
C GLU A 220 11.80 4.26 4.67
N LYS A 221 12.75 5.18 4.53
CA LYS A 221 13.39 5.52 3.27
C LYS A 221 14.60 4.62 3.05
N ILE A 222 14.47 3.67 2.12
CA ILE A 222 15.53 2.73 1.73
C ILE A 222 15.94 3.02 0.31
N GLN A 223 17.23 3.32 0.09
CA GLN A 223 17.79 3.59 -1.24
C GLN A 223 16.99 4.65 -2.02
N GLY A 224 16.56 5.71 -1.32
CA GLY A 224 15.81 6.82 -1.92
C GLY A 224 14.30 6.59 -2.08
N ARG A 225 13.78 5.41 -1.73
CA ARG A 225 12.35 5.05 -1.86
C ARG A 225 11.72 4.79 -0.50
N TRP A 226 10.46 5.14 -0.34
CA TRP A 226 9.71 4.83 0.88
C TRP A 226 9.17 3.40 0.80
N ARG A 227 9.35 2.65 1.89
CA ARG A 227 8.93 1.25 2.03
C ARG A 227 8.16 1.07 3.32
N ILE A 228 7.15 0.19 3.32
CA ILE A 228 6.41 -0.14 4.53
C ILE A 228 7.25 -1.11 5.34
N LYS A 229 7.76 -0.64 6.48
CA LYS A 229 8.54 -1.44 7.42
C LYS A 229 7.62 -2.28 8.30
N GLN A 230 6.55 -1.66 8.80
CA GLN A 230 5.58 -2.29 9.69
C GLN A 230 4.20 -1.69 9.44
N ALA A 231 3.18 -2.52 9.61
CA ALA A 231 1.79 -2.12 9.61
C ALA A 231 1.11 -2.69 10.86
N GLU A 232 0.43 -1.83 11.61
CA GLU A 232 -0.34 -2.21 12.79
C GLU A 232 -1.82 -2.05 12.47
N GLY A 233 -2.53 -3.18 12.35
CA GLY A 233 -3.96 -3.20 12.06
C GLY A 233 -4.77 -2.71 13.26
N THR A 234 -5.80 -1.92 12.98
CA THR A 234 -6.67 -1.34 14.02
C THR A 234 -8.10 -1.80 13.92
N TRP A 235 -8.59 -2.05 12.72
CA TRP A 235 -9.91 -2.64 12.50
C TRP A 235 -9.93 -3.43 11.19
N ILE A 236 -10.84 -4.40 11.14
CA ILE A 236 -11.21 -5.19 9.97
C ILE A 236 -12.72 -5.42 10.03
N SER A 237 -13.40 -5.29 8.90
CA SER A 237 -14.84 -5.54 8.75
C SER A 237 -15.13 -6.88 8.09
#